data_AF-A0A6J7JEM7-F1
#
_entry.id   AF-A0A6J7JEM7-F1
#
_cell.length_a   1.000
_cell.length_b   1.000
_cell.length_c   1.000
_cell.angle_alpha   90.00
_cell.angle_beta   90.00
_cell.angle_gamma   90.00
#
_symmetry.space_group_name_H-M   'P 1'
#
loop_
_entity.id
_entity.type
_entity.pdbx_description
1 polymer ?
#
loop_
_entity_poly.entity_id
_entity_poly.type
_entity_poly.pdbx_seq_one_letter_code
_entity_poly.pdbx_strand_id
1 'polypeptide(L)'
;MRSSWHAVAWLGWALAAAMSVQLAPSPVYIAIIVSICALAVETHAVEGPFKRAFPALLALGVIFSFIRVVLAALTTHIGERVLFSLPQATLPRLLGGFTVGGTIETGVILDALVAGFTIIGVMAVFGALNAVISHYELVQSAPRAFHEAGIAITVALAFVPSTIESVHAVREADRARTGGRVVRRARSLRLVVPVLERGLERAVSLAESMDSRGFSHGEPARGERIAGWIGVAGLLALAASFVALIGRSTNSAALFGLCGGALIIAAVAVASRSTARARYRRRRITKADALMVALAWIAPAALGVLTISGNDTLTWSASPLSWPQVGLLPVIALIPLLAPMARRPWESVIDSHSNELITP
;
A
#
# COMPACT_ATOMS: atom_id res chain seq x y z
N MET A 1 4.52 0.01 21.45
CA MET A 1 5.89 -0.24 20.95
C MET A 1 6.12 0.69 19.77
N ARG A 2 7.15 1.54 19.82
CA ARG A 2 7.30 2.68 18.88
C ARG A 2 8.39 2.36 17.86
N SER A 3 8.08 2.48 16.57
CA SER A 3 9.08 2.48 15.50
C SER A 3 10.04 3.67 15.68
N SER A 4 11.32 3.46 15.38
CA SER A 4 12.35 4.50 15.52
C SER A 4 12.03 5.75 14.69
N TRP A 5 11.51 5.55 13.49
CA TRP A 5 11.02 6.59 12.58
C TRP A 5 9.49 6.72 12.63
N HIS A 6 8.99 7.89 12.24
CA HIS A 6 7.55 8.13 12.15
C HIS A 6 6.90 7.29 11.02
N ALA A 7 5.65 6.84 11.20
CA ALA A 7 4.96 6.00 10.21
C ALA A 7 4.87 6.64 8.80
N VAL A 8 4.70 7.96 8.72
CA VAL A 8 4.67 8.69 7.44
C VAL A 8 6.03 8.65 6.74
N ALA A 9 7.14 8.63 7.49
CA ALA A 9 8.47 8.55 6.91
C ALA A 9 8.71 7.17 6.27
N TRP A 10 8.31 6.11 6.97
CA TRP A 10 8.32 4.74 6.42
C TRP A 10 7.43 4.60 5.18
N LEU A 11 6.25 5.23 5.18
CA LEU A 11 5.39 5.27 4.00
C LEU A 11 6.08 6.00 2.83
N GLY A 12 6.70 7.15 3.09
CA GLY A 12 7.43 7.91 2.08
C GLY A 12 8.61 7.14 1.48
N TRP A 13 9.34 6.39 2.32
CA TRP A 13 10.41 5.49 1.88
C TRP A 13 9.90 4.31 1.06
N ALA A 14 8.80 3.66 1.49
CA ALA A 14 8.23 2.55 0.74
C ALA A 14 7.69 2.98 -0.62
N LEU A 15 7.11 4.19 -0.71
CA LEU A 15 6.72 4.78 -2.00
C LEU A 15 7.95 5.00 -2.91
N ALA A 16 9.05 5.53 -2.37
CA ALA A 16 10.29 5.70 -3.12
C ALA A 16 10.89 4.36 -3.59
N ALA A 17 10.87 3.33 -2.73
CA ALA A 17 11.30 1.98 -3.07
C ALA A 17 10.44 1.36 -4.18
N ALA A 18 9.11 1.45 -4.05
CA ALA A 18 8.17 0.95 -5.06
C ALA A 18 8.35 1.66 -6.41
N MET A 19 8.54 2.98 -6.41
CA MET A 19 8.82 3.75 -7.62
C MET A 19 10.15 3.33 -8.26
N SER A 20 11.17 3.04 -7.45
CA SER A 20 12.47 2.55 -7.93
C SER A 20 12.36 1.19 -8.64
N VAL A 21 11.53 0.27 -8.10
CA VAL A 21 11.23 -1.02 -8.75
C VAL A 21 10.58 -0.83 -10.12
N GLN A 22 9.69 0.17 -10.27
CA GLN A 22 9.01 0.45 -11.53
C GLN A 22 9.93 1.11 -12.56
N LEU A 23 10.87 1.96 -12.13
CA LEU A 23 11.81 2.67 -13.00
C LEU A 23 12.97 1.79 -13.48
N ALA A 24 13.35 0.78 -12.70
CA ALA A 24 14.46 -0.12 -13.02
C ALA A 24 14.03 -1.60 -12.96
N PRO A 25 13.21 -2.08 -13.93
CA PRO A 25 12.68 -3.44 -13.95
C PRO A 25 13.73 -4.48 -14.40
N SER A 26 14.97 -4.36 -13.93
CA SER A 26 16.03 -5.35 -14.14
C SER A 26 16.12 -6.29 -12.94
N PRO A 27 16.29 -7.61 -13.14
CA PRO A 27 16.38 -8.58 -12.04
C PRO A 27 17.47 -8.25 -11.01
N VAL A 28 18.60 -7.68 -11.46
CA VAL A 28 19.73 -7.32 -10.59
C VAL A 28 19.36 -6.18 -9.64
N TYR A 29 18.77 -5.09 -10.15
CA TYR A 29 18.37 -3.96 -9.32
C TYR A 29 17.22 -4.32 -8.38
N ILE A 30 16.28 -5.14 -8.84
CA ILE A 30 15.20 -5.65 -7.99
C ILE A 30 15.78 -6.49 -6.86
N ALA A 31 16.75 -7.37 -7.12
CA ALA A 31 17.41 -8.14 -6.06
C ALA A 31 18.11 -7.24 -5.02
N ILE A 32 18.73 -6.14 -5.45
CA ILE A 32 19.30 -5.13 -4.55
C ILE A 32 18.20 -4.48 -3.70
N ILE A 33 17.09 -4.06 -4.30
CA ILE A 33 15.96 -3.45 -3.56
C ILE A 33 15.35 -4.44 -2.57
N VAL A 34 15.17 -5.71 -2.96
CA VAL A 34 14.70 -6.78 -2.06
C VAL A 34 15.66 -6.97 -0.89
N SER A 35 16.96 -6.92 -1.14
CA SER A 35 17.99 -7.01 -0.08
C SER A 35 17.93 -5.83 0.88
N ILE A 36 17.74 -4.60 0.37
CA ILE A 36 17.54 -3.39 1.18
C ILE A 36 16.25 -3.53 2.02
N CYS A 37 15.18 -4.08 1.45
CA CYS A 37 13.93 -4.35 2.17
C CYS A 37 14.13 -5.38 3.29
N ALA A 38 14.83 -6.48 3.02
CA ALA A 38 15.16 -7.49 4.02
C ALA A 38 15.98 -6.90 5.17
N LEU A 39 17.01 -6.09 4.85
CA LEU A 39 17.81 -5.37 5.82
C LEU A 39 16.97 -4.41 6.66
N ALA A 40 16.02 -3.69 6.04
CA ALA A 40 15.10 -2.81 6.76
C ALA A 40 14.20 -3.57 7.74
N VAL A 41 13.69 -4.74 7.35
CA VAL A 41 12.88 -5.59 8.23
C VAL A 41 13.73 -6.13 9.38
N GLU A 42 14.93 -6.62 9.10
CA GLU A 42 15.80 -7.21 10.12
C GLU A 42 16.22 -6.20 11.18
N THR A 43 16.57 -4.98 10.75
CA THR A 43 17.03 -3.92 11.63
C THR A 43 15.88 -3.20 12.35
N HIS A 44 14.75 -2.94 11.70
CA HIS A 44 13.72 -2.03 12.23
C HIS A 44 12.38 -2.67 12.58
N ALA A 45 12.09 -3.90 12.11
CA ALA A 45 10.83 -4.54 12.44
C ALA A 45 10.85 -5.08 13.87
N VAL A 46 9.84 -4.70 14.65
CA VAL A 46 9.61 -5.25 16.00
C VAL A 46 9.24 -6.73 15.89
N GLU A 47 9.74 -7.55 16.81
CA GLU A 47 9.36 -8.97 16.86
C GLU A 47 7.85 -9.12 17.02
N GLY A 48 7.23 -9.81 16.06
CA GLY A 48 5.78 -9.92 15.99
C GLY A 48 5.31 -10.65 14.75
N PRO A 49 3.98 -10.84 14.59
CA PRO A 49 3.40 -11.55 13.46
C PRO A 49 3.73 -10.89 12.11
N PHE A 50 3.81 -9.56 12.06
CA PHE A 50 4.10 -8.82 10.83
C PHE A 50 5.55 -9.02 10.33
N LYS A 51 6.54 -9.12 11.23
CA LYS A 51 7.92 -9.48 10.86
C LYS A 51 7.98 -10.89 10.26
N ARG A 52 7.26 -11.85 10.86
CA ARG A 52 7.18 -13.23 10.37
C ARG A 52 6.40 -13.36 9.05
N ALA A 53 5.53 -12.41 8.74
CA ALA A 53 4.78 -12.38 7.49
C ALA A 53 5.65 -11.95 6.27
N PHE A 54 6.79 -11.30 6.48
CA PHE A 54 7.67 -10.86 5.39
C PHE A 54 8.12 -12.00 4.45
N PRO A 55 8.70 -13.12 4.92
CA PRO A 55 9.04 -14.24 4.04
C PRO A 55 7.82 -14.87 3.38
N ALA A 56 6.66 -14.89 4.04
CA ALA A 56 5.41 -15.39 3.44
C ALA A 56 4.92 -14.49 2.28
N LEU A 57 5.04 -13.16 2.43
CA LEU A 57 4.74 -12.21 1.35
C LEU A 57 5.72 -12.36 0.20
N LEU A 58 7.02 -12.48 0.45
CA LEU A 58 7.99 -12.78 -0.61
C LEU A 58 7.67 -14.09 -1.33
N ALA A 59 7.32 -15.16 -0.60
CA ALA A 59 6.89 -16.42 -1.19
C ALA A 59 5.64 -16.25 -2.07
N LEU A 60 4.66 -15.44 -1.63
CA LEU A 60 3.49 -15.11 -2.44
C LEU A 60 3.88 -14.35 -3.73
N GLY A 61 4.86 -13.43 -3.64
CA GLY A 61 5.41 -12.75 -4.81
C GLY A 61 6.04 -13.71 -5.82
N VAL A 62 6.79 -14.71 -5.32
CA VAL A 62 7.38 -15.77 -6.16
C VAL A 62 6.28 -16.64 -6.80
N ILE A 63 5.25 -17.02 -6.03
CA ILE A 63 4.10 -17.79 -6.55
C ILE A 63 3.39 -17.01 -7.65
N PHE A 64 3.13 -15.72 -7.47
CA PHE A 64 2.50 -14.87 -8.50
C PHE A 64 3.40 -14.67 -9.71
N SER A 65 4.72 -14.54 -9.52
CA SER A 65 5.69 -14.53 -10.61
C SER A 65 5.64 -15.84 -11.41
N PHE A 66 5.59 -16.98 -10.73
CA PHE A 66 5.49 -18.30 -11.38
C PHE A 66 4.18 -18.44 -12.16
N ILE A 67 3.04 -18.10 -11.56
CA ILE A 67 1.73 -18.10 -12.24
C ILE A 67 1.78 -17.19 -13.47
N ARG A 68 2.38 -16.00 -13.38
CA ARG A 68 2.55 -15.09 -14.52
C ARG A 68 3.37 -15.72 -15.64
N VAL A 69 4.49 -16.36 -15.33
CA VAL A 69 5.33 -17.05 -16.32
C VAL A 69 4.57 -18.18 -17.00
N VAL A 70 3.84 -19.00 -16.23
CA VAL A 70 3.01 -20.08 -16.77
C VAL A 70 1.92 -19.53 -17.68
N LEU A 71 1.20 -18.49 -17.24
CA LEU A 71 0.17 -17.87 -18.07
C LEU A 71 0.75 -17.28 -19.35
N ALA A 72 1.85 -16.53 -19.28
CA ALA A 72 2.51 -15.97 -20.45
C ALA A 72 2.97 -17.06 -21.44
N ALA A 73 3.57 -18.14 -20.94
CA ALA A 73 3.99 -19.28 -21.75
C ALA A 73 2.81 -20.00 -22.45
N LEU A 74 1.60 -19.96 -21.87
CA LEU A 74 0.41 -20.59 -22.43
C LEU A 74 -0.36 -19.70 -23.42
N THR A 75 -0.18 -18.37 -23.36
CA THR A 75 -1.00 -17.39 -24.08
C THR A 75 -0.31 -16.67 -25.24
N THR A 76 1.02 -16.71 -25.32
CA THR A 76 1.77 -15.86 -26.26
C THR A 76 2.48 -16.69 -27.32
N HIS A 77 2.27 -16.32 -28.60
CA HIS A 77 2.73 -17.03 -29.79
C HIS A 77 3.52 -16.09 -30.73
N ILE A 78 4.52 -15.35 -30.21
CA ILE A 78 5.10 -14.16 -30.89
C ILE A 78 6.61 -14.34 -31.21
N GLY A 79 7.24 -15.39 -30.73
CA GLY A 79 8.69 -15.58 -30.67
C GLY A 79 9.27 -16.56 -31.67
N GLU A 80 10.54 -16.33 -32.04
CA GLU A 80 11.24 -17.04 -33.12
C GLU A 80 11.80 -18.43 -32.74
N ARG A 81 11.96 -18.73 -31.45
CA ARG A 81 12.54 -20.00 -30.96
C ARG A 81 11.56 -20.82 -30.14
N VAL A 82 10.96 -21.80 -30.79
CA VAL A 82 10.01 -22.76 -30.23
C VAL A 82 10.77 -23.86 -29.46
N LEU A 83 10.44 -24.07 -28.18
CA LEU A 83 10.95 -25.21 -27.38
C LEU A 83 10.02 -26.43 -27.48
N PHE A 84 8.71 -26.23 -27.38
CA PHE A 84 7.69 -27.29 -27.37
C PHE A 84 6.39 -26.78 -28.00
N SER A 85 5.71 -27.62 -28.78
CA SER A 85 4.37 -27.33 -29.31
C SER A 85 3.32 -28.16 -28.56
N LEU A 86 2.37 -27.51 -27.89
CA LEU A 86 1.20 -28.18 -27.32
C LEU A 86 0.03 -28.14 -28.33
N PRO A 87 -0.83 -29.18 -28.37
CA PRO A 87 -2.03 -29.18 -29.20
C PRO A 87 -2.96 -28.04 -28.79
N GLN A 88 -3.42 -27.28 -29.78
CA GLN A 88 -4.20 -26.06 -29.58
C GLN A 88 -5.65 -26.39 -29.23
N ALA A 89 -6.20 -25.75 -28.19
CA ALA A 89 -7.62 -25.79 -27.87
C ALA A 89 -8.19 -24.36 -27.82
N THR A 90 -9.10 -24.06 -28.75
CA THR A 90 -9.86 -22.81 -28.75
C THR A 90 -10.98 -22.88 -27.71
N LEU A 91 -10.96 -21.99 -26.71
CA LEU A 91 -12.04 -21.89 -25.74
C LEU A 91 -13.28 -21.17 -26.34
N PRO A 92 -14.49 -21.46 -25.83
CA PRO A 92 -15.73 -20.87 -26.34
C PRO A 92 -15.74 -19.35 -26.24
N ARG A 93 -16.42 -18.68 -27.20
CA ARG A 93 -16.49 -17.20 -27.32
C ARG A 93 -16.95 -16.46 -26.06
N LEU A 94 -17.63 -17.11 -25.11
CA LEU A 94 -18.02 -16.51 -23.83
C LEU A 94 -16.83 -16.14 -22.92
N LEU A 95 -15.66 -16.75 -23.10
CA LEU A 95 -14.46 -16.52 -22.28
C LEU A 95 -13.39 -15.67 -22.98
N GLY A 96 -13.73 -15.00 -24.09
CA GLY A 96 -12.81 -14.09 -24.80
C GLY A 96 -12.09 -14.68 -26.02
N GLY A 97 -12.33 -15.95 -26.37
CA GLY A 97 -11.86 -16.51 -27.65
C GLY A 97 -10.34 -16.66 -27.78
N PHE A 98 -9.60 -16.64 -26.67
CA PHE A 98 -8.15 -16.86 -26.67
C PHE A 98 -7.84 -18.33 -26.96
N THR A 99 -6.89 -18.57 -27.87
CA THR A 99 -6.30 -19.89 -28.10
C THR A 99 -5.44 -20.27 -26.91
N VAL A 100 -5.85 -21.29 -26.16
CA VAL A 100 -5.05 -21.83 -25.06
C VAL A 100 -4.25 -23.02 -25.59
N GLY A 101 -2.93 -22.93 -25.45
CA GLY A 101 -1.98 -23.88 -26.04
C GLY A 101 -1.37 -23.38 -27.36
N GLY A 102 -0.14 -23.79 -27.62
CA GLY A 102 0.66 -23.36 -28.76
C GLY A 102 2.16 -23.63 -28.58
N THR A 103 2.99 -22.87 -29.29
CA THR A 103 4.45 -22.91 -29.21
C THR A 103 4.95 -22.21 -27.96
N ILE A 104 5.57 -22.96 -27.05
CA ILE A 104 6.28 -22.40 -25.90
C ILE A 104 7.62 -21.87 -26.39
N GLU A 105 7.80 -20.55 -26.35
CA GLU A 105 9.02 -19.90 -26.83
C GLU A 105 9.89 -19.42 -25.68
N THR A 106 11.22 -19.57 -25.81
CA THR A 106 12.16 -19.17 -24.74
C THR A 106 12.08 -17.67 -24.43
N GLY A 107 11.93 -16.84 -25.47
CA GLY A 107 11.89 -15.37 -25.32
C GLY A 107 10.71 -14.91 -24.46
N VAL A 108 9.52 -15.47 -24.70
CA VAL A 108 8.30 -15.17 -23.92
C VAL A 108 8.47 -15.57 -22.46
N ILE A 109 9.03 -16.75 -22.18
CA ILE A 109 9.27 -17.20 -20.81
C ILE A 109 10.22 -16.25 -20.08
N LEU A 110 11.31 -15.86 -20.74
CA LEU A 110 12.32 -15.00 -20.12
C LEU A 110 11.80 -13.58 -19.89
N ASP A 111 11.08 -12.98 -20.85
CA ASP A 111 10.45 -11.67 -20.66
C ASP A 111 9.38 -11.72 -19.56
N ALA A 112 8.60 -12.81 -19.48
CA ALA A 112 7.64 -13.02 -18.41
C ALA A 112 8.31 -13.21 -17.04
N LEU A 113 9.47 -13.87 -17.00
CA LEU A 113 10.25 -14.05 -15.79
C LEU A 113 10.75 -12.71 -15.26
N VAL A 114 11.24 -11.83 -16.13
CA VAL A 114 11.71 -10.47 -15.79
C VAL A 114 10.57 -9.63 -15.25
N ALA A 115 9.43 -9.64 -15.93
CA ALA A 115 8.24 -8.94 -15.45
C ALA A 115 7.69 -9.56 -14.16
N GLY A 116 7.97 -10.84 -13.90
CA GLY A 116 7.73 -11.53 -12.65
C GLY A 116 8.61 -11.05 -11.50
N PHE A 117 9.88 -10.72 -11.76
CA PHE A 117 10.74 -10.09 -10.75
C PHE A 117 10.15 -8.77 -10.22
N THR A 118 9.53 -7.96 -11.08
CA THR A 118 8.85 -6.73 -10.65
C THR A 118 7.77 -7.03 -9.60
N ILE A 119 7.02 -8.12 -9.76
CA ILE A 119 6.02 -8.56 -8.77
C ILE A 119 6.68 -8.90 -7.44
N ILE A 120 7.80 -9.64 -7.47
CA ILE A 120 8.58 -9.98 -6.27
C ILE A 120 9.06 -8.70 -5.58
N GLY A 121 9.62 -7.75 -6.33
CA GLY A 121 10.09 -6.46 -5.80
C GLY A 121 9.00 -5.64 -5.13
N VAL A 122 7.84 -5.50 -5.78
CA VAL A 122 6.69 -4.80 -5.20
C VAL A 122 6.19 -5.49 -3.94
N MET A 123 6.13 -6.83 -3.94
CA MET A 123 5.71 -7.61 -2.78
C MET A 123 6.71 -7.50 -1.62
N ALA A 124 8.01 -7.41 -1.92
CA ALA A 124 9.06 -7.19 -0.92
C ALA A 124 8.92 -5.82 -0.26
N VAL A 125 8.73 -4.75 -1.04
CA VAL A 125 8.50 -3.40 -0.52
C VAL A 125 7.23 -3.35 0.34
N PHE A 126 6.16 -3.98 -0.13
CA PHE A 126 4.90 -4.08 0.62
C PHE A 126 5.08 -4.84 1.94
N GLY A 127 5.78 -5.97 1.92
CA GLY A 127 6.09 -6.74 3.12
C GLY A 127 6.96 -5.97 4.11
N ALA A 128 7.98 -5.27 3.62
CA ALA A 128 8.84 -4.45 4.47
C ALA A 128 8.09 -3.30 5.12
N LEU A 129 7.24 -2.60 4.36
CA LEU A 129 6.38 -1.55 4.90
C LEU A 129 5.49 -2.08 6.03
N ASN A 130 4.77 -3.19 5.80
CA ASN A 130 3.88 -3.77 6.81
C ASN A 130 4.60 -4.25 8.07
N ALA A 131 5.82 -4.79 7.91
CA ALA A 131 6.63 -5.27 9.02
C ALA A 131 7.16 -4.12 9.91
N VAL A 132 7.46 -2.95 9.32
CA VAL A 132 8.11 -1.84 10.04
C VAL A 132 7.11 -0.75 10.48
N ILE A 133 5.97 -0.61 9.80
CA ILE A 133 5.02 0.46 10.07
C ILE A 133 4.18 0.22 11.32
N SER A 134 4.07 1.25 12.16
CA SER A 134 3.05 1.30 13.21
C SER A 134 1.72 1.73 12.59
N HIS A 135 0.80 0.78 12.41
CA HIS A 135 -0.53 1.01 11.85
C HIS A 135 -1.33 2.05 12.67
N TYR A 136 -1.15 2.04 13.98
CA TYR A 136 -1.76 3.03 14.87
C TYR A 136 -1.21 4.45 14.64
N GLU A 137 0.12 4.60 14.52
CA GLU A 137 0.72 5.89 14.19
C GLU A 137 0.28 6.38 12.81
N LEU A 138 0.11 5.47 11.83
CA LEU A 138 -0.36 5.82 10.49
C LEU A 138 -1.78 6.42 10.55
N VAL A 139 -2.72 5.78 11.26
CA VAL A 139 -4.09 6.29 11.47
C VAL A 139 -4.06 7.63 12.21
N GLN A 140 -3.23 7.77 13.24
CA GLN A 140 -3.08 9.06 13.94
C GLN A 140 -2.47 10.16 13.06
N SER A 141 -1.62 9.78 12.11
CA SER A 141 -0.94 10.70 11.21
C SER A 141 -1.79 11.17 10.03
N ALA A 142 -2.96 10.56 9.81
CA ALA A 142 -3.90 10.91 8.74
C ALA A 142 -4.20 12.42 8.72
N PRO A 143 -4.24 13.05 7.53
CA PRO A 143 -4.54 14.47 7.38
C PRO A 143 -5.85 14.87 8.04
N ARG A 144 -5.93 16.12 8.55
CA ARG A 144 -7.17 16.61 9.21
C ARG A 144 -8.33 16.78 8.23
N ALA A 145 -8.07 16.78 6.91
CA ALA A 145 -9.08 16.70 5.87
C ALA A 145 -10.02 15.49 6.04
N PHE A 146 -9.52 14.40 6.63
CA PHE A 146 -10.31 13.20 6.90
C PHE A 146 -10.93 13.21 8.30
N HIS A 147 -11.15 14.38 8.92
CA HIS A 147 -11.67 14.44 10.28
C HIS A 147 -13.05 13.78 10.41
N GLU A 148 -13.96 14.07 9.48
CA GLU A 148 -15.31 13.50 9.46
C GLU A 148 -15.26 11.98 9.29
N ALA A 149 -14.51 11.50 8.29
CA ALA A 149 -14.27 10.06 8.10
C ALA A 149 -13.59 9.43 9.33
N GLY A 150 -12.67 10.13 9.97
CA GLY A 150 -11.97 9.69 11.17
C GLY A 150 -12.88 9.57 12.39
N ILE A 151 -13.82 10.51 12.58
CA ILE A 151 -14.85 10.40 13.61
C ILE A 151 -15.73 9.19 13.31
N ALA A 152 -16.22 9.06 12.08
CA ALA A 152 -17.06 7.92 11.68
C ALA A 152 -16.37 6.58 11.94
N ILE A 153 -15.09 6.45 11.56
CA ILE A 153 -14.29 5.24 11.80
C ILE A 153 -14.06 5.01 13.30
N THR A 154 -13.76 6.06 14.07
CA THR A 154 -13.53 5.93 15.52
C THR A 154 -14.80 5.49 16.25
N VAL A 155 -15.95 6.08 15.91
CA VAL A 155 -17.26 5.70 16.42
C VAL A 155 -17.61 4.27 16.01
N ALA A 156 -17.42 3.92 14.74
CA ALA A 156 -17.65 2.56 14.25
C ALA A 156 -16.80 1.54 15.01
N LEU A 157 -15.50 1.82 15.20
CA LEU A 157 -14.59 0.94 15.94
C LEU A 157 -14.99 0.81 17.41
N ALA A 158 -15.45 1.90 18.05
CA ALA A 158 -15.98 1.87 19.40
C ALA A 158 -17.26 1.02 19.52
N PHE A 159 -18.04 0.91 18.44
CA PHE A 159 -19.27 0.10 18.39
C PHE A 159 -19.01 -1.37 18.07
N VAL A 160 -17.83 -1.75 17.56
CA VAL A 160 -17.52 -3.15 17.19
C VAL A 160 -17.76 -4.13 18.35
N PRO A 161 -17.22 -3.93 19.57
CA PRO A 161 -17.41 -4.89 20.66
C PRO A 161 -18.88 -5.09 21.01
N SER A 162 -19.62 -3.98 21.13
CA SER A 162 -21.05 -3.99 21.47
C SER A 162 -21.94 -4.55 20.35
N THR A 163 -21.48 -4.50 19.09
CA THR A 163 -22.15 -5.15 17.95
C THR A 163 -21.94 -6.66 18.00
N ILE A 164 -20.74 -7.12 18.34
CA ILE A 164 -20.43 -8.55 18.53
C ILE A 164 -21.33 -9.13 19.64
N GLU A 165 -21.44 -8.46 20.78
CA GLU A 165 -22.34 -8.84 21.87
C GLU A 165 -23.81 -8.92 21.42
N SER A 166 -24.26 -7.94 20.63
CA SER A 166 -25.62 -7.94 20.08
C SER A 166 -25.86 -9.12 19.14
N VAL A 167 -24.89 -9.48 18.31
CA VAL A 167 -24.95 -10.67 17.44
C VAL A 167 -25.05 -11.94 18.28
N HIS A 168 -24.25 -12.08 19.34
CA HIS A 168 -24.32 -13.23 20.24
C HIS A 168 -25.67 -13.33 20.95
N ALA A 169 -26.19 -12.22 21.47
CA ALA A 169 -27.49 -12.18 22.15
C ALA A 169 -28.64 -12.57 21.20
N VAL A 170 -28.64 -12.09 19.96
CA VAL A 170 -29.66 -12.43 18.96
C VAL A 170 -29.56 -13.91 18.55
N ARG A 171 -28.34 -14.43 18.39
CA ARG A 171 -28.13 -15.87 18.11
C ARG A 171 -28.68 -16.75 19.23
N GLU A 172 -28.48 -16.37 20.48
CA GLU A 172 -28.98 -17.15 21.62
C GLU A 172 -30.51 -17.07 21.71
N ALA A 173 -31.10 -15.89 21.51
CA ALA A 173 -32.55 -15.72 21.49
C ALA A 173 -33.24 -16.47 20.35
N ASP A 174 -32.62 -16.55 19.16
CA ASP A 174 -33.15 -17.33 18.03
C ASP A 174 -32.99 -18.84 18.27
N ARG A 175 -31.89 -19.27 18.90
CA ARG A 175 -31.67 -20.67 19.30
C ARG A 175 -32.72 -21.13 20.32
N ALA A 176 -33.01 -20.31 21.33
CA ALA A 176 -34.05 -20.56 22.32
C ALA A 176 -35.45 -20.67 21.67
N ARG A 177 -35.78 -19.77 20.74
CA ARG A 177 -37.08 -19.80 20.01
C ARG A 177 -37.25 -21.00 19.10
N THR A 178 -36.16 -21.47 18.48
CA THR A 178 -36.23 -22.51 17.44
C THR A 178 -35.91 -23.90 17.99
N GLY A 179 -35.60 -24.02 19.30
CA GLY A 179 -35.19 -25.27 19.93
C GLY A 179 -33.98 -25.92 19.25
N GLY A 180 -33.10 -25.11 18.66
CA GLY A 180 -31.94 -25.58 17.89
C GLY A 180 -32.20 -26.02 16.44
N ARG A 181 -33.44 -25.99 15.93
CA ARG A 181 -33.71 -26.35 14.52
C ARG A 181 -33.19 -25.28 13.55
N VAL A 182 -32.47 -25.71 12.51
CA VAL A 182 -31.88 -24.82 11.50
C VAL A 182 -32.90 -24.49 10.41
N VAL A 183 -33.60 -23.36 10.54
CA VAL A 183 -34.50 -22.86 9.48
C VAL A 183 -33.69 -22.11 8.42
N ARG A 184 -33.39 -22.78 7.30
CA ARG A 184 -32.46 -22.31 6.25
C ARG A 184 -32.92 -21.04 5.50
N ARG A 185 -34.23 -20.83 5.33
CA ARG A 185 -34.79 -19.83 4.41
C ARG A 185 -34.90 -18.40 4.96
N ALA A 186 -34.73 -18.19 6.27
CA ALA A 186 -34.85 -16.88 6.91
C ALA A 186 -33.78 -16.58 7.98
N ARG A 187 -32.71 -17.40 8.04
CA ARG A 187 -31.68 -17.31 9.08
C ARG A 187 -30.95 -15.97 9.08
N SER A 188 -30.64 -15.42 7.90
CA SER A 188 -29.92 -14.14 7.80
C SER A 188 -30.80 -12.97 8.27
N LEU A 189 -32.06 -12.90 7.84
CA LEU A 189 -32.97 -11.83 8.23
C LEU A 189 -33.27 -11.81 9.74
N ARG A 190 -33.41 -12.98 10.37
CA ARG A 190 -33.62 -13.11 11.83
C ARG A 190 -32.44 -12.62 12.67
N LEU A 191 -31.23 -12.65 12.11
CA LEU A 191 -30.04 -12.13 12.76
C LEU A 191 -29.82 -10.66 12.43
N VAL A 192 -29.99 -10.28 11.16
CA VAL A 192 -29.64 -8.95 10.66
C VAL A 192 -30.63 -7.90 11.14
N VAL A 193 -31.94 -8.16 11.09
CA VAL A 193 -32.96 -7.15 11.45
C VAL A 193 -32.81 -6.68 12.90
N PRO A 194 -32.73 -7.56 13.93
CA PRO A 194 -32.60 -7.10 15.32
C PRO A 194 -31.25 -6.44 15.62
N VAL A 195 -30.19 -6.86 14.93
CA VAL A 195 -28.86 -6.23 15.09
C VAL A 195 -28.86 -4.83 14.47
N LEU A 196 -29.50 -4.64 13.31
CA LEU A 196 -29.66 -3.32 12.69
C LEU A 196 -30.53 -2.39 13.52
N GLU A 197 -31.64 -2.90 14.08
CA GLU A 197 -32.52 -2.14 14.97
C GLU A 197 -31.74 -1.60 16.18
N ARG A 198 -31.04 -2.47 16.92
CA ARG A 198 -30.18 -2.07 18.05
C ARG A 198 -29.05 -1.13 17.63
N GLY A 199 -28.48 -1.35 16.45
CA GLY A 199 -27.45 -0.48 15.88
C GLY A 199 -27.99 0.92 15.59
N LEU A 200 -29.21 1.02 15.07
CA LEU A 200 -29.88 2.27 14.73
C LEU A 200 -30.26 3.06 15.99
N GLU A 201 -30.85 2.42 16.99
CA GLU A 201 -31.15 3.04 18.29
C GLU A 201 -29.89 3.63 18.93
N ARG A 202 -28.79 2.86 18.92
CA ARG A 202 -27.51 3.33 19.46
C ARG A 202 -26.92 4.47 18.65
N ALA A 203 -27.05 4.44 17.33
CA ALA A 203 -26.60 5.52 16.45
C ALA A 203 -27.39 6.81 16.70
N VAL A 204 -28.72 6.72 16.84
CA VAL A 204 -29.59 7.87 17.17
C VAL A 204 -29.25 8.45 18.53
N SER A 205 -29.14 7.60 19.57
CA SER A 205 -28.76 8.05 20.91
C SER A 205 -27.38 8.71 20.95
N LEU A 206 -26.41 8.18 20.21
CA LEU A 206 -25.10 8.81 20.09
C LEU A 206 -25.19 10.15 19.34
N ALA A 207 -25.97 10.23 18.27
CA ALA A 207 -26.16 11.47 17.52
C ALA A 207 -26.77 12.58 18.39
N GLU A 208 -27.79 12.27 19.19
CA GLU A 208 -28.38 13.20 20.17
C GLU A 208 -27.35 13.66 21.22
N SER A 209 -26.53 12.73 21.74
CA SER A 209 -25.46 13.07 22.68
C SER A 209 -24.35 13.90 22.02
N MET A 210 -24.08 13.69 20.74
CA MET A 210 -23.10 14.47 19.98
C MET A 210 -23.60 15.89 19.73
N ASP A 211 -24.86 16.05 19.35
CA ASP A 211 -25.46 17.36 19.07
C ASP A 211 -25.49 18.23 20.33
N SER A 212 -25.89 17.67 21.48
CA SER A 212 -25.86 18.36 22.78
C SER A 212 -24.45 18.75 23.27
N ARG A 213 -23.42 18.01 22.86
CA ARG A 213 -22.00 18.33 23.15
C ARG A 213 -21.39 19.33 22.15
N GLY A 214 -22.17 19.82 21.18
CA GLY A 214 -21.72 20.78 20.19
C GLY A 214 -20.93 20.16 19.03
N PHE A 215 -21.16 18.88 18.71
CA PHE A 215 -20.63 18.25 17.49
C PHE A 215 -21.45 18.60 16.23
N SER A 216 -22.29 19.63 16.27
CA SER A 216 -23.13 20.02 15.13
C SER A 216 -22.28 20.39 13.90
N HIS A 217 -22.80 20.05 12.72
CA HIS A 217 -22.17 20.35 11.44
C HIS A 217 -22.39 21.85 11.13
N GLY A 218 -21.40 22.68 11.46
CA GLY A 218 -21.33 24.05 10.95
C GLY A 218 -21.06 24.05 9.44
N GLU A 219 -21.38 25.16 8.76
CA GLU A 219 -20.98 25.31 7.37
C GLU A 219 -19.47 25.08 7.20
N PRO A 220 -19.03 24.36 6.14
CA PRO A 220 -17.62 24.10 5.92
C PRO A 220 -16.90 25.44 5.85
N ALA A 221 -15.86 25.58 6.68
CA ALA A 221 -15.12 26.82 6.79
C ALA A 221 -14.61 27.22 5.40
N ARG A 222 -14.45 28.52 5.14
CA ARG A 222 -13.99 29.01 3.82
C ARG A 222 -12.71 28.29 3.34
N GLY A 223 -11.82 27.92 4.27
CA GLY A 223 -10.63 27.12 3.98
C GLY A 223 -10.91 25.67 3.55
N GLU A 224 -11.95 25.02 4.08
CA GLU A 224 -12.37 23.67 3.64
C GLU A 224 -13.01 23.71 2.25
N ARG A 225 -13.83 24.74 1.95
CA ARG A 225 -14.38 24.94 0.61
C ARG A 225 -13.27 25.18 -0.43
N ILE A 226 -12.29 26.03 -0.10
CA ILE A 226 -11.12 26.29 -0.95
C ILE A 226 -10.33 25.00 -1.15
N ALA A 227 -10.07 24.24 -0.08
CA ALA A 227 -9.37 22.97 -0.19
C ALA A 227 -10.13 21.94 -1.05
N GLY A 228 -11.46 21.90 -0.96
CA GLY A 228 -12.32 21.08 -1.82
C GLY A 228 -12.14 21.45 -3.30
N TRP A 229 -12.21 22.73 -3.64
CA TRP A 229 -11.99 23.20 -5.02
C TRP A 229 -10.57 22.94 -5.53
N ILE A 230 -9.55 23.19 -4.72
CA ILE A 230 -8.16 22.87 -5.06
C ILE A 230 -8.01 21.35 -5.27
N GLY A 231 -8.67 20.53 -4.45
CA GLY A 231 -8.66 19.07 -4.57
C GLY A 231 -9.32 18.60 -5.87
N VAL A 232 -10.48 19.15 -6.22
CA VAL A 232 -11.16 18.87 -7.50
C VAL A 232 -10.28 19.30 -8.68
N ALA A 233 -9.69 20.50 -8.63
CA ALA A 233 -8.77 20.96 -9.67
C ALA A 233 -7.56 20.04 -9.82
N GLY A 234 -6.99 19.57 -8.70
CA GLY A 234 -5.90 18.60 -8.68
C GLY A 234 -6.31 17.26 -9.30
N LEU A 235 -7.49 16.74 -8.97
CA LEU A 235 -8.01 15.49 -9.54
C LEU A 235 -8.27 15.60 -11.05
N LEU A 236 -8.84 16.72 -11.50
CA LEU A 236 -9.04 17.00 -12.92
C LEU A 236 -7.71 17.12 -13.67
N ALA A 237 -6.69 17.75 -13.07
CA ALA A 237 -5.35 17.80 -13.65
C ALA A 237 -4.71 16.40 -13.74
N LEU A 238 -4.88 15.53 -12.73
CA LEU A 238 -4.41 14.14 -12.81
C LEU A 238 -5.18 13.33 -13.87
N ALA A 239 -6.48 13.54 -14.01
CA ALA A 239 -7.27 12.94 -15.09
C ALA A 239 -6.78 13.42 -16.47
N ALA A 240 -6.49 14.71 -16.62
CA ALA A 240 -5.91 15.27 -17.84
C ALA A 240 -4.51 14.70 -18.13
N SER A 241 -3.68 14.47 -17.10
CA SER A 241 -2.39 13.80 -17.22
C SER A 241 -2.54 12.39 -17.79
N PHE A 242 -3.50 11.61 -17.27
CA PHE A 242 -3.79 10.27 -17.76
C PHE A 242 -4.25 10.27 -19.24
N VAL A 243 -5.16 11.18 -19.59
CA VAL A 243 -5.61 11.35 -20.99
C VAL A 243 -4.47 11.76 -21.91
N ALA A 244 -3.60 12.68 -21.47
CA ALA A 244 -2.42 13.09 -22.23
C ALA A 244 -1.41 11.94 -22.43
N LEU A 245 -1.28 11.05 -21.44
CA LEU A 245 -0.45 9.84 -21.54
C LEU A 245 -0.99 8.90 -22.62
N ILE A 246 -2.33 8.69 -22.65
CA ILE A 246 -3.01 7.92 -23.69
C ILE A 246 -2.81 8.56 -25.08
N GLY A 247 -2.89 9.90 -25.14
CA GLY A 247 -2.62 10.68 -26.35
C GLY A 247 -1.13 10.74 -26.75
N ARG A 248 -0.24 10.01 -26.05
CA ARG A 248 1.22 9.98 -26.29
C ARG A 248 1.91 11.35 -26.21
N SER A 249 1.31 12.30 -25.49
CA SER A 249 1.86 13.65 -25.29
C SER A 249 2.60 13.73 -23.95
N THR A 250 3.86 13.30 -23.92
CA THR A 250 4.65 13.16 -22.68
C THR A 250 4.81 14.47 -21.91
N ASN A 251 5.04 15.59 -22.60
CA ASN A 251 5.28 16.88 -21.93
C ASN A 251 4.01 17.41 -21.24
N SER A 252 2.84 17.30 -21.90
CA SER A 252 1.58 17.74 -21.30
C SER A 252 1.16 16.80 -20.16
N ALA A 253 1.37 15.49 -20.32
CA ALA A 253 1.12 14.52 -19.26
C ALA A 253 1.97 14.78 -18.03
N ALA A 254 3.27 15.07 -18.20
CA ALA A 254 4.17 15.43 -17.11
C ALA A 254 3.74 16.73 -16.42
N LEU A 255 3.41 17.78 -17.19
CA LEU A 255 2.96 19.06 -16.66
C LEU A 255 1.68 18.90 -15.82
N PHE A 256 0.64 18.26 -16.38
CA PHE A 256 -0.62 18.03 -15.68
C PHE A 256 -0.45 17.09 -14.49
N GLY A 257 0.46 16.11 -14.57
CA GLY A 257 0.78 15.21 -13.47
C GLY A 257 1.41 15.94 -12.29
N LEU A 258 2.42 16.78 -12.55
CA LEU A 258 3.09 17.59 -11.53
C LEU A 258 2.15 18.64 -10.93
N CYS A 259 1.42 19.38 -11.77
CA CYS A 259 0.43 20.36 -11.32
C CYS A 259 -0.68 19.69 -10.50
N GLY A 260 -1.22 18.56 -10.96
CA GLY A 260 -2.24 17.80 -10.26
C GLY A 260 -1.76 17.30 -8.90
N GLY A 261 -0.56 16.70 -8.85
CA GLY A 261 0.07 16.28 -7.60
C GLY A 261 0.29 17.43 -6.62
N ALA A 262 0.82 18.56 -7.10
CA ALA A 262 1.02 19.76 -6.28
C ALA A 262 -0.30 20.33 -5.74
N LEU A 263 -1.35 20.37 -6.56
CA LEU A 263 -2.69 20.81 -6.14
C LEU A 263 -3.29 19.87 -5.09
N ILE A 264 -3.14 18.55 -5.22
CA ILE A 264 -3.60 17.60 -4.19
C ILE A 264 -2.88 17.83 -2.86
N ILE A 265 -1.54 18.00 -2.89
CA ILE A 265 -0.76 18.31 -1.68
C ILE A 265 -1.22 19.64 -1.07
N ALA A 266 -1.45 20.66 -1.88
CA ALA A 266 -1.93 21.96 -1.45
C ALA A 266 -3.35 21.88 -0.85
N ALA A 267 -4.27 21.15 -1.48
CA ALA A 267 -5.62 20.90 -0.98
C ALA A 267 -5.58 20.26 0.42
N VAL A 268 -4.78 19.21 0.58
CA VAL A 268 -4.59 18.53 1.86
C VAL A 268 -3.98 19.47 2.91
N ALA A 269 -2.99 20.29 2.54
CA ALA A 269 -2.36 21.24 3.45
C ALA A 269 -3.32 22.36 3.90
N VAL A 270 -4.13 22.90 2.98
CA VAL A 270 -5.13 23.93 3.26
C VAL A 270 -6.26 23.37 4.13
N ALA A 271 -6.83 22.21 3.77
CA ALA A 271 -7.83 21.50 4.58
C ALA A 271 -7.28 21.15 5.97
N SER A 272 -5.98 20.84 6.06
CA SER A 272 -5.34 20.56 7.34
C SER A 272 -5.14 21.81 8.19
N ARG A 273 -5.01 23.00 7.62
CA ARG A 273 -4.85 24.24 8.38
C ARG A 273 -6.20 24.82 8.82
N SER A 274 -7.26 24.62 8.04
CA SER A 274 -8.61 25.14 8.34
C SER A 274 -9.30 24.47 9.53
N THR A 275 -8.87 23.26 9.91
CA THR A 275 -9.42 22.49 11.03
C THR A 275 -8.77 22.90 12.36
N ALA A 276 -9.33 23.92 13.00
CA ALA A 276 -8.88 24.50 14.27
C ALA A 276 -9.39 23.75 15.52
N ARG A 277 -9.22 22.42 15.59
CA ARG A 277 -9.56 21.64 16.80
C ARG A 277 -8.30 21.01 17.41
N ALA A 278 -8.14 21.19 18.72
CA ALA A 278 -6.97 20.72 19.47
C ALA A 278 -6.96 19.18 19.59
N ARG A 279 -5.80 18.56 19.37
CA ARG A 279 -5.57 17.13 19.66
C ARG A 279 -4.72 16.98 20.90
N TYR A 280 -5.08 16.00 21.73
CA TYR A 280 -4.22 15.50 22.80
C TYR A 280 -3.01 14.76 22.19
N ARG A 281 -1.84 15.41 22.28
CA ARG A 281 -0.45 14.89 22.14
C ARG A 281 -0.09 14.08 20.86
N ARG A 282 0.17 14.78 19.75
CA ARG A 282 0.76 14.19 18.52
C ARG A 282 2.29 14.03 18.63
N ARG A 283 2.86 12.91 18.18
CA ARG A 283 4.30 12.81 17.86
C ARG A 283 4.58 13.68 16.64
N ARG A 284 5.35 14.76 16.80
CA ARG A 284 5.67 15.68 15.70
C ARG A 284 6.66 15.01 14.74
N ILE A 285 6.50 15.22 13.43
CA ILE A 285 7.50 14.86 12.43
C ILE A 285 8.78 15.60 12.80
N THR A 286 9.87 14.87 12.99
CA THR A 286 11.18 15.44 13.30
C THR A 286 11.89 15.82 12.01
N LYS A 287 12.79 16.81 12.04
CA LYS A 287 13.61 17.18 10.87
C LYS A 287 14.34 15.97 10.27
N ALA A 288 14.72 15.01 11.10
CA ALA A 288 15.36 13.79 10.66
C ALA A 288 14.42 12.85 9.90
N ASP A 289 13.15 12.75 10.28
CA ASP A 289 12.15 11.98 9.53
C ASP A 289 12.01 12.56 8.10
N ALA A 290 11.98 13.90 8.00
CA ALA A 290 11.93 14.59 6.71
C ALA A 290 13.22 14.39 5.89
N LEU A 291 14.40 14.40 6.53
CA LEU A 291 15.67 14.14 5.87
C LEU A 291 15.78 12.70 5.35
N MET A 292 15.30 11.72 6.12
CA MET A 292 15.24 10.32 5.69
C MET A 292 14.36 10.15 4.45
N VAL A 293 13.19 10.79 4.43
CA VAL A 293 12.31 10.79 3.24
C VAL A 293 12.99 11.48 2.06
N ALA A 294 13.58 12.66 2.27
CA ALA A 294 14.26 13.39 1.21
C ALA A 294 15.40 12.57 0.59
N LEU A 295 16.22 11.91 1.41
CA LEU A 295 17.27 10.98 0.96
C LEU A 295 16.70 9.80 0.18
N ALA A 296 15.64 9.16 0.68
CA ALA A 296 15.01 8.03 0.00
C ALA A 296 14.48 8.41 -1.39
N TRP A 297 13.97 9.62 -1.57
CA TRP A 297 13.46 10.13 -2.84
C TRP A 297 14.54 10.51 -3.87
N ILE A 298 15.81 10.63 -3.46
CA ILE A 298 16.92 10.80 -4.41
C ILE A 298 17.04 9.58 -5.33
N ALA A 299 16.76 8.38 -4.83
CA ALA A 299 16.89 7.14 -5.59
C ALA A 299 15.96 7.09 -6.82
N PRO A 300 14.62 7.16 -6.68
CA PRO A 300 13.73 7.17 -7.84
C PRO A 300 13.93 8.42 -8.72
N ALA A 301 14.32 9.56 -8.16
CA ALA A 301 14.61 10.75 -8.96
C ALA A 301 15.82 10.54 -9.88
N ALA A 302 16.92 9.98 -9.35
CA ALA A 302 18.11 9.66 -10.12
C ALA A 302 17.82 8.58 -11.18
N LEU A 303 17.07 7.53 -10.83
CA LEU A 303 16.63 6.51 -11.81
C LEU A 303 15.73 7.11 -12.89
N GLY A 304 14.84 8.04 -12.54
CA GLY A 304 14.01 8.76 -13.51
C GLY A 304 14.82 9.59 -14.49
N VAL A 305 15.84 10.31 -14.01
CA VAL A 305 16.78 11.04 -14.87
C VAL A 305 17.53 10.09 -15.80
N LEU A 306 18.01 8.96 -15.28
CA LEU A 306 18.70 7.94 -16.08
C LEU A 306 17.76 7.31 -17.14
N THR A 307 16.46 7.21 -16.84
CA THR A 307 15.44 6.73 -17.78
C THR A 307 15.26 7.73 -18.93
N ILE A 308 15.18 9.03 -18.63
CA ILE A 308 15.02 10.09 -19.63
C ILE A 308 16.27 10.21 -20.50
N SER A 309 17.46 10.01 -19.93
CA SER A 309 18.72 10.05 -20.68
C SER A 309 18.95 8.81 -21.57
N GLY A 310 18.00 7.87 -21.63
CA GLY A 310 18.08 6.69 -22.49
C GLY A 310 19.12 5.66 -22.03
N ASN A 311 19.31 5.47 -20.72
CA ASN A 311 20.18 4.40 -20.25
C ASN A 311 19.52 3.03 -20.45
N ASP A 312 19.98 2.30 -21.46
CA ASP A 312 19.51 0.93 -21.77
C ASP A 312 19.81 -0.08 -20.65
N THR A 313 20.66 0.26 -19.67
CA THR A 313 21.00 -0.62 -18.55
C THR A 313 19.89 -0.79 -17.51
N LEU A 314 18.85 0.05 -17.51
CA LEU A 314 17.76 0.04 -16.53
C LEU A 314 16.72 -1.05 -16.79
N THR A 315 16.54 -1.38 -18.06
CA THR A 315 15.60 -2.38 -18.56
C THR A 315 16.38 -3.54 -19.14
N TRP A 316 16.14 -4.76 -18.66
CA TRP A 316 16.72 -5.93 -19.29
C TRP A 316 15.71 -6.57 -20.24
N SER A 317 16.05 -6.71 -21.51
CA SER A 317 15.31 -7.53 -22.47
C SER A 317 15.96 -8.90 -22.57
N ALA A 318 15.15 -9.96 -22.56
CA ALA A 318 15.68 -11.31 -22.68
C ALA A 318 16.07 -11.70 -24.11
N SER A 319 15.65 -10.91 -25.10
CA SER A 319 15.88 -11.15 -26.50
C SER A 319 16.74 -10.03 -27.11
N PRO A 320 17.95 -10.32 -27.61
CA PRO A 320 18.68 -11.59 -27.56
C PRO A 320 19.23 -11.93 -26.16
N LEU A 321 19.40 -13.23 -25.88
CA LEU A 321 19.86 -13.75 -24.58
C LEU A 321 21.25 -13.19 -24.23
N SER A 322 21.27 -12.18 -23.36
CA SER A 322 22.49 -11.50 -22.92
C SER A 322 22.46 -11.34 -21.40
N TRP A 323 23.62 -11.41 -20.75
CA TRP A 323 23.68 -11.15 -19.31
C TRP A 323 23.29 -9.70 -19.01
N PRO A 324 22.52 -9.44 -17.95
CA PRO A 324 22.14 -8.07 -17.58
C PRO A 324 23.38 -7.22 -17.35
N GLN A 325 23.55 -6.19 -18.19
CA GLN A 325 24.62 -5.23 -18.04
C GLN A 325 24.33 -4.35 -16.83
N VAL A 326 25.19 -4.42 -15.82
CA VAL A 326 25.05 -3.66 -14.59
C VAL A 326 25.76 -2.32 -14.77
N GLY A 327 24.99 -1.25 -14.87
CA GLY A 327 25.52 0.10 -14.83
C GLY A 327 25.89 0.47 -13.39
N LEU A 328 27.08 1.03 -13.18
CA LEU A 328 27.49 1.52 -11.86
C LEU A 328 26.57 2.66 -11.38
N LEU A 329 26.10 3.51 -12.30
CA LEU A 329 25.22 4.65 -12.04
C LEU A 329 23.88 4.25 -11.38
N PRO A 330 23.09 3.32 -11.95
CA PRO A 330 21.89 2.79 -11.28
C PRO A 330 22.14 2.18 -9.89
N VAL A 331 23.26 1.48 -9.69
CA VAL A 331 23.61 0.92 -8.37
C VAL A 331 23.85 2.04 -7.36
N ILE A 332 24.62 3.07 -7.73
CA ILE A 332 24.87 4.24 -6.89
C ILE A 332 23.55 4.98 -6.61
N ALA A 333 22.65 5.07 -7.58
CA ALA A 333 21.34 5.69 -7.42
C ALA A 333 20.46 4.98 -6.38
N LEU A 334 20.67 3.68 -6.08
CA LEU A 334 19.91 2.95 -5.07
C LEU A 334 20.47 3.11 -3.64
N ILE A 335 21.72 3.55 -3.46
CA ILE A 335 22.35 3.74 -2.15
C ILE A 335 21.52 4.63 -1.19
N PRO A 336 20.91 5.75 -1.63
CA PRO A 336 20.08 6.59 -0.76
C PRO A 336 18.88 5.85 -0.15
N LEU A 337 18.45 4.72 -0.72
CA LEU A 337 17.38 3.91 -0.15
C LEU A 337 17.78 3.25 1.18
N LEU A 338 19.07 3.18 1.49
CA LEU A 338 19.60 2.77 2.80
C LEU A 338 19.43 3.84 3.90
N ALA A 339 18.84 5.00 3.60
CA ALA A 339 18.60 6.09 4.55
C ALA A 339 18.05 5.69 5.94
N PRO A 340 17.07 4.76 6.08
CA PRO A 340 16.61 4.37 7.41
C PRO A 340 17.70 3.72 8.27
N MET A 341 18.72 3.10 7.67
CA MET A 341 19.82 2.42 8.38
C MET A 341 20.77 3.40 9.09
N ALA A 342 20.72 4.70 8.75
CA ALA A 342 21.54 5.72 9.38
C ALA A 342 21.22 5.93 10.87
N ARG A 343 20.07 5.45 11.35
CA ARG A 343 19.74 5.41 12.78
C ARG A 343 19.46 3.99 13.21
N ARG A 344 20.22 3.51 14.19
CA ARG A 344 19.87 2.27 14.88
C ARG A 344 18.56 2.46 15.63
N PRO A 345 17.68 1.44 15.66
CA PRO A 345 16.50 1.48 16.51
C PRO A 345 16.93 1.72 17.96
N TRP A 346 16.13 2.48 18.70
CA TRP A 346 16.35 2.62 20.12
C TRP A 346 16.16 1.23 20.77
N GLU A 347 17.23 0.64 21.27
CA GLU A 347 17.12 -0.48 22.20
C GLU A 347 16.43 0.08 23.42
N SER A 348 15.18 -0.34 23.64
CA SER A 348 14.56 -0.14 24.93
C SER A 348 15.37 -0.94 25.93
N VAL A 349 16.22 -0.25 26.69
CA VAL A 349 16.78 -0.70 27.95
C VAL A 349 15.61 -1.20 28.81
N ILE A 350 15.33 -2.50 28.74
CA ILE A 350 14.39 -3.21 29.61
C ILE A 350 15.14 -4.20 30.52
N ASP A 351 16.46 -4.33 30.38
CA ASP A 351 17.25 -5.30 31.16
C ASP A 351 17.85 -4.76 32.48
N SER A 352 17.56 -3.53 32.92
CA SER A 352 18.18 -3.00 34.16
C SER A 352 17.26 -2.88 35.38
N HIS A 353 15.96 -3.22 35.30
CA HIS A 353 15.05 -3.08 36.46
C HIS A 353 14.38 -4.37 36.93
N SER A 354 14.62 -5.51 36.28
CA SER A 354 14.13 -6.82 36.72
C SER A 354 15.06 -7.54 37.71
N ASN A 355 16.28 -7.03 37.95
CA ASN A 355 17.28 -7.73 38.77
C ASN A 355 17.59 -7.10 40.14
N GLU A 356 16.88 -6.04 40.55
CA GLU A 356 17.06 -5.42 41.89
C GLU A 356 15.93 -5.73 42.89
N LEU A 357 14.95 -6.57 42.54
CA LEU A 357 13.84 -6.93 43.43
C LEU A 357 13.88 -8.38 43.95
N ILE A 358 14.99 -9.08 43.75
CA ILE A 358 15.20 -10.44 44.29
C ILE A 358 16.57 -10.51 44.98
N THR A 359 16.69 -9.88 46.15
CA THR A 359 17.59 -10.38 47.20
C THR A 359 16.81 -10.33 48.52
N PRO A 360 16.72 -11.45 49.26
CA PRO A 360 15.90 -11.59 50.46
C PRO A 360 16.40 -10.77 51.65
#